data_AF-A0AAU4BVD6-F1
#
_entry.id   AF-A0AAU4BVD6-F1
#
_cell.length_a   1.000
_cell.length_b   1.000
_cell.length_c   1.000
_cell.angle_alpha   90.00
_cell.angle_beta   90.00
_cell.angle_gamma   90.00
#
_symmetry.space_group_name_H-M   'P 1'
#
loop_
_entity.id
_entity.type
_entity.pdbx_description
1 polymer ?
#
loop_
_entity_poly.entity_id
_entity_poly.type
_entity_poly.pdbx_seq_one_letter_code
_entity_poly.pdbx_strand_id
1 'polypeptide(L)'
;MSIGEFAEIHPPSAEAEFDRLSAKATTLESSWNRARQLITAGEAGIGGDKIAQAFRGNYDPPRDTAQRTADPLPGAFRRLVAAGRASAADYQTGDGLGASAIQTGGVPPIRGPR
;
A
#
# COMPACT_ATOMS: atom_id res chain seq x y z
N MET A 1 -13.16 27.38 -24.23
CA MET A 1 -12.68 27.54 -22.84
C MET A 1 -13.17 26.30 -22.10
N SER A 2 -12.32 25.28 -21.97
CA SER A 2 -12.69 24.00 -21.35
C SER A 2 -12.70 24.21 -19.84
N ILE A 3 -13.87 24.12 -19.24
CA ILE A 3 -14.05 24.05 -17.79
C ILE A 3 -13.30 22.79 -17.35
N GLY A 4 -12.36 22.94 -16.41
CA GLY A 4 -11.49 21.86 -15.97
C GLY A 4 -12.30 20.62 -15.64
N GLU A 5 -11.95 19.53 -16.28
CA GLU A 5 -12.42 18.19 -15.95
C GLU A 5 -12.00 17.94 -14.50
N PHE A 6 -12.92 18.13 -13.56
CA PHE A 6 -12.70 17.70 -12.18
C PHE A 6 -12.37 16.22 -12.27
N ALA A 7 -11.25 15.81 -11.66
CA ALA A 7 -10.91 14.40 -11.56
C ALA A 7 -12.03 13.71 -10.78
N GLU A 8 -13.01 13.17 -11.49
CA GLU A 8 -14.10 12.42 -10.93
C GLU A 8 -13.49 11.10 -10.47
N ILE A 9 -12.99 11.06 -9.22
CA ILE A 9 -12.75 9.78 -8.56
C ILE A 9 -14.13 9.13 -8.53
N HIS A 10 -14.39 8.17 -9.42
CA HIS A 10 -15.56 7.30 -9.33
C HIS A 10 -15.39 6.45 -8.07
N PRO A 11 -16.03 6.81 -6.94
CA PRO A 11 -15.65 6.23 -5.66
C PRO A 11 -15.90 4.70 -5.59
N PRO A 12 -16.98 4.15 -6.20
CA PRO A 12 -17.18 2.70 -6.28
C PRO A 12 -16.07 1.97 -7.06
N SER A 13 -15.58 2.58 -8.14
CA SER A 13 -14.51 1.99 -8.97
C SER A 13 -13.17 1.99 -8.23
N ALA A 14 -12.88 3.06 -7.48
CA ALA A 14 -11.69 3.15 -6.65
C ALA A 14 -11.73 2.14 -5.48
N GLU A 15 -12.90 1.97 -4.85
CA GLU A 15 -13.07 1.03 -3.73
C GLU A 15 -12.81 -0.43 -4.15
N ALA A 16 -13.30 -0.82 -5.33
CA ALA A 16 -13.03 -2.16 -5.87
C ALA A 16 -11.53 -2.41 -6.11
N GLU A 17 -10.76 -1.41 -6.54
CA GLU A 17 -9.31 -1.54 -6.67
C GLU A 17 -8.60 -1.56 -5.31
N PHE A 18 -9.08 -0.80 -4.32
CA PHE A 18 -8.56 -0.85 -2.94
C PHE A 18 -8.77 -2.22 -2.29
N ASP A 19 -9.90 -2.87 -2.54
CA ASP A 19 -10.14 -4.23 -2.10
C ASP A 19 -9.19 -5.24 -2.77
N ARG A 20 -8.98 -5.12 -4.08
CA ARG A 20 -8.03 -5.96 -4.80
C ARG A 20 -6.59 -5.77 -4.30
N LEU A 21 -6.18 -4.53 -4.04
CA LEU A 21 -4.87 -4.24 -3.46
C LEU A 21 -4.74 -4.80 -2.04
N SER A 22 -5.79 -4.70 -1.22
CA SER A 22 -5.83 -5.30 0.11
C SER A 22 -5.70 -6.82 0.06
N ALA A 23 -6.43 -7.48 -0.84
CA ALA A 23 -6.35 -8.92 -1.03
C ALA A 23 -4.94 -9.35 -1.46
N LYS A 24 -4.33 -8.63 -2.42
CA LYS A 24 -2.95 -8.86 -2.85
C LYS A 24 -1.95 -8.68 -1.71
N ALA A 25 -2.13 -7.68 -0.85
CA ALA A 25 -1.28 -7.47 0.33
C ALA A 25 -1.34 -8.66 1.29
N THR A 26 -2.55 -9.18 1.55
CA THR A 26 -2.76 -10.36 2.40
C THR A 26 -2.15 -11.63 1.80
N THR A 27 -2.32 -11.84 0.49
CA THR A 27 -1.67 -12.96 -0.22
C THR A 27 -0.15 -12.85 -0.14
N LEU A 28 0.41 -11.66 -0.39
CA LEU A 28 1.84 -11.41 -0.31
C LEU A 28 2.39 -11.71 1.08
N GLU A 29 1.73 -11.23 2.14
CA GLU A 29 2.11 -11.50 3.53
C GLU A 29 2.11 -13.00 3.84
N SER A 30 1.05 -13.70 3.45
CA SER A 30 0.91 -15.13 3.70
C SER A 30 1.99 -15.93 2.98
N SER A 31 2.22 -15.65 1.69
CA SER A 31 3.27 -16.27 0.88
C SER A 31 4.65 -15.98 1.43
N TRP A 32 4.92 -14.73 1.84
CA TRP A 32 6.20 -14.32 2.41
C TRP A 32 6.47 -15.00 3.75
N ASN A 33 5.48 -15.02 4.66
CA ASN A 33 5.60 -15.70 5.95
C ASN A 33 5.89 -17.21 5.77
N ARG A 34 5.25 -17.85 4.80
CA ARG A 34 5.54 -19.25 4.46
C ARG A 34 6.96 -19.42 3.93
N ALA A 35 7.40 -18.57 3.01
CA ALA A 35 8.77 -18.60 2.49
C ALA A 35 9.81 -18.41 3.61
N ARG A 36 9.56 -17.46 4.53
CA ARG A 36 10.40 -17.19 5.69
C ARG A 36 10.52 -18.40 6.61
N GLN A 37 9.41 -19.09 6.89
CA GLN A 37 9.42 -20.33 7.67
C GLN A 37 10.25 -21.43 7.00
N LEU A 38 10.11 -21.61 5.69
CA LEU A 38 10.88 -22.58 4.92
C LEU A 38 12.38 -22.25 4.91
N ILE A 39 12.72 -20.96 4.79
CA ILE A 39 14.10 -20.46 4.89
C ILE A 39 14.67 -20.80 6.27
N THR A 40 14.01 -20.41 7.36
CA THR A 40 14.46 -20.69 8.73
C THR A 40 14.61 -22.19 8.99
N ALA A 41 13.68 -23.00 8.49
CA ALA A 41 13.78 -24.46 8.61
C ALA A 41 15.00 -25.03 7.86
N GLY A 42 15.32 -24.51 6.68
CA GLY A 42 16.51 -24.90 5.93
C GLY A 42 17.81 -24.43 6.59
N GLU A 43 17.81 -23.23 7.17
CA GLU A 43 18.96 -22.66 7.90
C GLU A 43 19.37 -23.50 9.11
N ALA A 44 18.44 -24.22 9.75
CA ALA A 44 18.73 -25.14 10.86
C ALA A 44 19.66 -26.30 10.47
N GLY A 45 19.72 -26.64 9.17
CA GLY A 45 20.62 -27.66 8.64
C GLY A 45 22.04 -27.14 8.33
N ILE A 46 22.27 -25.83 8.39
CA ILE A 46 23.60 -25.26 8.16
C ILE A 46 24.43 -25.50 9.42
N GLY A 47 25.42 -26.40 9.31
CA GLY A 47 26.34 -26.74 10.41
C GLY A 47 27.19 -25.57 10.91
N GLY A 48 28.09 -25.86 11.85
CA GLY A 48 29.01 -24.87 12.44
C GLY A 48 30.45 -24.96 11.95
N ASP A 49 30.74 -25.86 11.01
CA ASP A 49 32.10 -26.11 10.52
C ASP A 49 32.59 -25.02 9.55
N LYS A 50 33.86 -25.16 9.10
CA LYS A 50 34.48 -24.20 8.17
C LYS A 50 33.77 -24.14 6.81
N ILE A 51 33.16 -25.24 6.37
CA ILE A 51 32.41 -25.27 5.11
C ILE A 51 31.13 -24.46 5.28
N ALA A 52 30.42 -24.64 6.40
CA ALA A 52 29.24 -23.89 6.73
C ALA A 52 29.52 -22.38 6.92
N GLN A 53 30.66 -22.02 7.51
CA GLN A 53 31.09 -20.61 7.58
C GLN A 53 31.33 -20.00 6.19
N ALA A 54 32.02 -20.71 5.30
CA ALA A 54 32.23 -20.25 3.92
C ALA A 54 30.91 -20.14 3.13
N PHE A 55 29.99 -21.07 3.37
CA PHE A 55 28.64 -21.00 2.82
C PHE A 55 27.88 -19.77 3.31
N ARG A 56 27.85 -19.54 4.63
CA ARG A 56 27.20 -18.37 5.25
C ARG A 56 27.72 -17.05 4.71
N GLY A 57 29.03 -16.96 4.44
CA GLY A 57 29.63 -15.78 3.80
C GLY A 57 29.00 -15.40 2.46
N ASN A 58 28.48 -16.38 1.70
CA ASN A 58 27.79 -16.15 0.44
C ASN A 58 26.26 -16.10 0.59
N TYR A 59 25.72 -16.83 1.55
CA TYR A 59 24.28 -17.00 1.76
C TYR A 59 23.63 -15.86 2.54
N ASP A 60 24.27 -15.38 3.61
CA ASP A 60 23.68 -14.40 4.52
C ASP A 60 23.37 -13.05 3.83
N PRO A 61 24.24 -12.47 2.97
CA PRO A 61 23.95 -11.19 2.32
C PRO A 61 22.68 -11.15 1.43
N PRO A 62 22.45 -12.09 0.49
CA PRO A 62 21.21 -12.12 -0.28
C PRO A 62 19.99 -12.48 0.59
N ARG A 63 20.15 -13.34 1.60
CA ARG A 63 19.10 -13.69 2.55
C ARG A 63 18.63 -12.46 3.34
N ASP A 64 19.56 -11.66 3.87
CA ASP A 64 19.24 -10.44 4.60
C ASP A 64 18.61 -9.38 3.70
N THR A 65 19.06 -9.30 2.44
CA THR A 65 18.48 -8.40 1.44
C THR A 65 17.03 -8.78 1.13
N ALA A 66 16.75 -10.07 0.96
CA ALA A 66 15.39 -10.56 0.75
C ALA A 66 14.49 -10.20 1.94
N GLN A 67 14.93 -10.44 3.18
CA GLN A 67 14.16 -10.11 4.38
C GLN A 67 13.89 -8.63 4.51
N ARG A 68 14.94 -7.80 4.39
CA ARG A 68 14.83 -6.34 4.50
C ARG A 68 13.88 -5.75 3.46
N THR A 69 13.83 -6.35 2.27
CA THR A 69 12.98 -5.88 1.17
C THR A 69 11.54 -6.36 1.33
N ALA A 70 11.32 -7.63 1.67
CA ALA A 70 9.99 -8.23 1.68
C ALA A 70 9.19 -7.95 2.96
N ASP A 71 9.84 -7.91 4.13
CA ASP A 71 9.19 -7.66 5.43
C ASP A 71 8.28 -6.40 5.44
N PRO A 72 8.69 -5.23 4.89
CA PRO A 72 7.84 -4.04 4.93
C PRO A 72 6.73 -4.00 3.88
N LEU A 73 6.78 -4.82 2.82
CA LEU A 73 5.90 -4.66 1.65
C LEU A 73 4.41 -4.82 1.96
N PRO A 74 3.95 -5.85 2.71
CA PRO A 74 2.53 -5.96 3.03
C PRO A 74 1.99 -4.74 3.78
N GLY A 75 2.78 -4.21 4.72
CA GLY A 75 2.45 -2.99 5.45
C GLY A 75 2.39 -1.75 4.55
N ALA A 76 3.29 -1.65 3.55
CA ALA A 76 3.28 -0.57 2.58
C ALA A 76 2.01 -0.57 1.72
N PHE A 77 1.58 -1.74 1.23
CA PHE A 77 0.31 -1.86 0.48
C PHE A 77 -0.91 -1.49 1.33
N ARG A 78 -0.98 -1.91 2.59
CA ARG A 78 -2.08 -1.52 3.49
C ARG A 78 -2.13 -0.01 3.72
N ARG A 79 -0.97 0.63 3.91
CA ARG A 79 -0.89 2.10 4.05
C ARG A 79 -1.35 2.82 2.77
N LEU A 80 -0.97 2.31 1.60
CA LEU A 80 -1.41 2.86 0.32
C LEU A 80 -2.93 2.78 0.18
N VAL A 81 -3.53 1.63 0.50
CA VAL A 81 -4.99 1.47 0.47
C VAL A 81 -5.67 2.43 1.46
N ALA A 82 -5.17 2.53 2.68
CA ALA A 82 -5.75 3.43 3.69
C ALA A 82 -5.71 4.90 3.23
N ALA A 83 -4.58 5.34 2.66
CA ALA A 83 -4.45 6.69 2.11
C ALA A 83 -5.37 6.93 0.91
N GLY A 84 -5.52 5.93 0.03
CA GLY A 84 -6.46 5.99 -1.09
C GLY A 84 -7.90 6.13 -0.65
N ARG A 85 -8.33 5.33 0.34
CA ARG A 85 -9.68 5.41 0.93
C ARG A 85 -9.94 6.77 1.58
N ALA A 86 -8.98 7.29 2.33
CA ALA A 86 -9.08 8.63 2.93
C ALA A 86 -9.25 9.70 1.85
N SER A 87 -8.46 9.63 0.78
CA SER A 87 -8.55 10.59 -0.34
C SER A 87 -9.91 10.52 -1.05
N ALA A 88 -10.47 9.32 -1.24
CA ALA A 88 -11.80 9.13 -1.82
C ALA A 88 -12.92 9.69 -0.92
N ALA A 89 -12.81 9.51 0.40
CA ALA A 89 -13.76 10.07 1.37
C ALA A 89 -13.71 11.60 1.43
N ASP A 90 -12.51 12.18 1.35
CA ASP A 90 -12.33 13.64 1.29
C ASP A 90 -12.95 14.22 0.02
N TYR A 91 -12.79 13.55 -1.12
CA TYR A 91 -13.43 13.95 -2.39
C TYR A 91 -14.97 13.94 -2.27
N GLN A 92 -15.55 12.84 -1.76
CA GLN A 92 -17.01 12.74 -1.57
C GLN A 92 -17.56 13.80 -0.62
N THR A 93 -16.82 14.11 0.45
CA THR A 93 -17.20 15.15 1.41
C THR A 93 -17.18 16.52 0.75
N GLY A 94 -16.13 16.83 0.01
CA GLY A 94 -16.01 18.08 -0.75
C GLY A 94 -17.12 18.24 -1.79
N ASP A 95 -17.42 17.18 -2.53
CA ASP A 95 -18.50 17.17 -3.53
C ASP A 95 -19.88 17.43 -2.90
N GLY A 96 -20.20 16.74 -1.79
CA GLY A 96 -21.44 16.95 -1.05
C GLY A 96 -21.62 18.38 -0.50
N LEU A 97 -20.54 18.98 0.01
CA LEU A 97 -20.52 20.38 0.44
C LEU A 97 -20.73 21.34 -0.74
N GLY A 98 -20.08 21.09 -1.88
CA GLY A 98 -20.25 21.88 -3.10
C GLY A 98 -21.68 21.81 -3.64
N ALA A 99 -22.25 20.61 -3.73
CA ALA A 99 -23.62 20.39 -4.17
C ALA A 99 -24.63 21.09 -3.25
N SER A 100 -24.42 21.03 -1.93
CA SER A 100 -25.26 21.71 -0.94
C SER A 100 -25.19 23.25 -1.06
N ALA A 101 -24.01 23.81 -1.30
CA ALA A 101 -23.83 25.26 -1.48
C ALA A 101 -24.53 25.79 -2.74
N ILE A 102 -24.52 25.01 -3.83
CA ILE A 102 -25.24 25.34 -5.07
C ILE A 102 -26.76 25.30 -4.85
N GLN A 103 -27.27 24.27 -4.17
CA GLN A 103 -28.71 24.12 -3.91
C GLN A 103 -29.28 25.19 -2.97
N THR A 104 -28.47 25.71 -2.06
CA THR A 104 -28.88 26.72 -1.07
C THR A 104 -28.66 28.17 -1.53
N GLY A 105 -28.17 28.39 -2.76
CA GLY A 105 -28.07 29.72 -3.38
C GLY A 105 -26.96 30.63 -2.83
N GLY A 106 -26.09 30.11 -1.96
CA GLY A 106 -24.98 30.84 -1.37
C GLY A 106 -23.66 30.41 -1.97
N VAL A 107 -23.14 31.13 -2.96
CA VAL A 107 -21.74 31.02 -3.38
C VAL A 107 -20.94 32.11 -2.66
N PRO A 108 -20.28 31.83 -1.51
CA PRO A 108 -19.24 32.72 -1.01
C PRO A 108 -18.01 32.63 -1.92
N PRO A 109 -17.28 33.74 -2.13
CA PRO A 109 -16.14 33.76 -3.06
C PRO A 109 -15.00 32.86 -2.56
N ILE A 110 -14.53 31.99 -3.44
CA ILE A 110 -13.33 31.17 -3.26
C ILE A 110 -12.14 32.11 -3.04
N ARG A 111 -11.64 32.24 -1.81
CA ARG A 111 -10.29 32.77 -1.56
C ARG A 111 -9.30 31.64 -1.76
N GLY A 112 -8.51 31.74 -2.83
CA GLY A 112 -7.37 30.86 -3.07
C GLY A 112 -6.31 30.94 -1.96
N PRO A 113 -5.43 29.93 -1.84
CA PRO A 113 -4.42 29.88 -0.79
C PRO A 113 -3.35 30.96 -0.97
N ARG A 114 -2.89 31.51 0.15
CA ARG A 114 -1.67 32.34 0.26
C ARG A 114 -0.47 31.44 0.51
#